data_AF-A0A6A3LIL4-F1
#
_entry.id   AF-A0A6A3LIL4-F1
#
_cell.length_a   1.000
_cell.length_b   1.000
_cell.length_c   1.000
_cell.angle_alpha   90.00
_cell.angle_beta   90.00
_cell.angle_gamma   90.00
#
_symmetry.space_group_name_H-M   'P 1'
#
loop_
_entity.id
_entity.type
_entity.pdbx_description
1 polymer ?
#
loop_
_entity_poly.entity_id
_entity_poly.type
_entity_poly.pdbx_seq_one_letter_code
_entity_poly.pdbx_strand_id
1 'polypeptide(L)'
;MQHVYQRRLHVALGRSRSDARPRAGARRRSVSSAPDDGGGSAATPIVLDRSDEVDDTAGSAAVEGVTDPASSGIGEGEVATFQPFGPVGDFIPGLRRPREISNSDVAPWDPKQIHTLTLDTVTPQILLSQMVLSPGWLFPKWTGRAGQLDPALYLPELITEQGVSDLYAEAPWEDLDVDPAEPLTFDPDWCSSLAKIATDFQVLARDHKQAIWETTHSFPILRARQSAEPWAASIYSGRKNRSSHAREKFRAWEDQVLDLIRRTGCCDLDILLDPAFLRFPQKSEEATWFPGREALAEGRSAPKDLKATLCDCDQASAWRNHYRTDPDTHPALKIRRLRQKFTPSDPPSK
;
A
#
# COMPACT_ATOMS: atom_id res chain seq x y z
N MET A 1 31.96 2.56 -40.76
CA MET A 1 31.18 1.54 -40.00
C MET A 1 31.63 1.54 -38.55
N GLN A 2 31.21 2.56 -37.81
CA GLN A 2 31.38 2.74 -36.37
C GLN A 2 30.43 3.88 -36.03
N HIS A 3 29.21 3.56 -35.56
CA HIS A 3 28.26 4.47 -34.90
C HIS A 3 26.92 3.73 -34.80
N VAL A 4 26.71 2.94 -33.75
CA VAL A 4 25.45 2.80 -32.98
C VAL A 4 25.81 1.96 -31.76
N TYR A 5 26.24 2.57 -30.66
CA TYR A 5 26.10 2.02 -29.30
C TYR A 5 26.55 3.09 -28.30
N GLN A 6 25.66 4.05 -28.02
CA GLN A 6 25.66 4.89 -26.81
C GLN A 6 24.53 5.91 -26.91
N ARG A 7 23.32 5.49 -26.55
CA ARG A 7 22.26 6.43 -26.17
C ARG A 7 21.24 5.72 -25.30
N ARG A 8 21.30 5.97 -23.98
CA ARG A 8 20.18 6.19 -23.04
C ARG A 8 20.56 5.82 -21.61
N LEU A 9 21.38 6.67 -20.99
CA LEU A 9 21.28 7.01 -19.57
C LEU A 9 21.77 8.45 -19.48
N HIS A 10 20.88 9.40 -19.19
CA HIS A 10 21.14 10.72 -18.58
C HIS A 10 19.90 11.62 -18.74
N VAL A 11 19.08 11.72 -17.68
CA VAL A 11 18.38 12.92 -17.17
C VAL A 11 17.97 12.52 -15.73
N ALA A 12 18.30 13.17 -14.61
CA ALA A 12 19.03 14.39 -14.33
C ALA A 12 19.75 14.27 -12.98
N LEU A 13 21.04 14.61 -12.96
CA LEU A 13 21.82 14.93 -11.76
C LEU A 13 21.60 16.41 -11.44
N GLY A 14 20.77 16.71 -10.44
CA GLY A 14 20.66 18.04 -9.84
C GLY A 14 21.62 18.16 -8.65
N ARG A 15 22.74 18.88 -8.83
CA ARG A 15 23.65 19.28 -7.75
C ARG A 15 22.97 20.32 -6.86
N SER A 16 23.05 20.16 -5.53
CA SER A 16 23.23 21.32 -4.65
C SER A 16 23.98 20.93 -3.38
N ARG A 17 24.99 21.74 -3.06
CA ARG A 17 25.90 21.63 -1.91
C ARG A 17 25.34 22.43 -0.75
N SER A 18 25.45 21.89 0.47
CA SER A 18 25.62 22.66 1.72
C SER A 18 26.19 21.75 2.80
N ASP A 19 27.51 21.82 2.99
CA ASP A 19 28.21 21.35 4.19
C ASP A 19 28.23 22.51 5.20
N ALA A 20 27.91 22.25 6.48
CA ALA A 20 28.74 22.63 7.64
C ALA A 20 28.00 22.55 9.01
N ARG A 21 28.50 21.61 9.86
CA ARG A 21 28.73 21.67 11.34
C ARG A 21 27.54 21.46 12.32
N PRO A 22 27.81 21.02 13.58
CA PRO A 22 28.69 19.92 14.02
C PRO A 22 28.04 18.99 15.08
N ARG A 23 28.66 17.83 15.29
CA ARG A 23 28.36 16.83 16.33
C ARG A 23 28.41 17.40 17.75
N ALA A 24 27.45 17.01 18.60
CA ALA A 24 27.60 16.91 20.05
C ALA A 24 26.64 15.83 20.60
N GLY A 25 27.14 14.94 21.47
CA GLY A 25 26.27 14.03 22.24
C GLY A 25 26.78 12.60 22.38
N ALA A 26 27.91 12.42 23.07
CA ALA A 26 28.33 11.11 23.55
C ALA A 26 27.36 10.59 24.62
N ARG A 27 26.96 9.32 24.56
CA ARG A 27 26.54 8.60 25.77
C ARG A 27 26.83 7.09 25.71
N ARG A 28 27.90 6.75 26.43
CA ARG A 28 28.17 5.57 27.26
C ARG A 28 27.59 4.22 26.83
N ARG A 29 28.50 3.40 26.29
CA ARG A 29 28.53 1.94 26.38
C ARG A 29 28.58 1.51 27.85
N SER A 30 27.70 0.61 28.27
CA SER A 30 27.88 -0.17 29.51
C SER A 30 27.82 -1.64 29.12
N VAL A 31 28.90 -2.34 29.46
CA VAL A 31 29.15 -3.75 29.16
C VAL A 31 28.95 -4.49 30.48
N SER A 32 28.20 -5.59 30.47
CA SER A 32 28.19 -6.55 31.57
C SER A 32 28.11 -7.96 31.00
N SER A 33 29.24 -8.67 31.05
CA SER A 33 29.39 -10.14 31.02
C SER A 33 28.77 -10.73 32.30
N ALA A 34 28.31 -11.97 32.47
CA ALA A 34 28.47 -13.31 31.86
C ALA A 34 27.27 -14.19 32.42
N PRO A 35 27.21 -15.54 32.36
CA PRO A 35 28.03 -16.55 31.68
C PRO A 35 27.23 -17.55 30.80
N ASP A 36 28.00 -18.45 30.20
CA ASP A 36 27.68 -19.53 29.26
C ASP A 36 27.00 -20.73 29.95
N ASP A 37 25.99 -21.33 29.31
CA ASP A 37 25.58 -22.73 29.51
C ASP A 37 24.59 -23.19 28.40
N GLY A 38 24.95 -24.26 27.69
CA GLY A 38 24.00 -25.29 27.26
C GLY A 38 23.34 -25.20 25.87
N GLY A 39 24.08 -25.64 24.84
CA GLY A 39 23.63 -26.63 23.83
C GLY A 39 22.23 -26.52 23.23
N GLY A 40 22.12 -25.74 22.15
CA GLY A 40 21.02 -25.82 21.18
C GLY A 40 21.22 -24.75 20.12
N SER A 41 21.73 -25.12 18.95
CA SER A 41 21.91 -24.19 17.82
C SER A 41 20.54 -23.80 17.26
N ALA A 42 19.81 -22.96 17.98
CA ALA A 42 18.66 -22.24 17.46
C ALA A 42 19.19 -21.22 16.46
N ALA A 43 18.84 -21.40 15.18
CA ALA A 43 19.18 -20.46 14.14
C ALA A 43 18.72 -19.05 14.55
N THR A 44 19.65 -18.10 14.58
CA THR A 44 19.33 -16.71 14.94
C THR A 44 18.41 -16.13 13.87
N PRO A 45 17.20 -15.65 14.25
CA PRO A 45 16.25 -15.11 13.28
C PRO A 45 16.83 -13.85 12.61
N ILE A 46 16.52 -13.66 11.33
CA ILE A 46 16.92 -12.46 10.58
C ILE A 46 16.10 -11.27 11.10
N VAL A 47 16.70 -10.47 11.99
CA VAL A 47 16.08 -9.26 12.50
C VAL A 47 16.14 -8.18 11.41
N LEU A 48 15.01 -7.96 10.74
CA LEU A 48 14.85 -6.80 9.86
C LEU A 48 14.65 -5.55 10.72
N ASP A 49 15.55 -4.59 10.54
CA ASP A 49 15.40 -3.24 11.09
C ASP A 49 14.35 -2.50 10.26
N ARG A 50 13.08 -2.66 10.61
CA ARG A 50 11.96 -1.93 10.00
C ARG A 50 11.69 -0.59 10.69
N SER A 51 12.65 -0.07 11.47
CA SER A 51 12.49 1.16 12.26
C SER A 51 12.15 2.41 11.44
N ASP A 52 12.26 2.36 10.10
CA ASP A 52 12.08 3.53 9.22
C ASP A 52 10.85 3.43 8.27
N GLU A 53 10.00 2.42 8.41
CA GLU A 53 8.65 2.40 7.81
C GLU A 53 7.67 3.03 8.80
N VAL A 54 7.75 4.36 8.91
CA VAL A 54 7.49 4.96 10.21
C VAL A 54 8.11 6.29 10.52
N ASP A 55 8.07 7.26 9.61
CA ASP A 55 8.11 8.64 10.08
C ASP A 55 7.11 9.48 9.28
N ASP A 56 5.85 9.49 9.75
CA ASP A 56 4.82 10.45 9.30
C ASP A 56 5.01 11.80 10.05
N THR A 57 6.25 12.24 10.26
CA THR A 57 6.51 13.60 10.75
C THR A 57 6.75 14.50 9.55
N ALA A 58 5.66 14.98 8.94
CA ALA A 58 5.72 16.08 7.99
C ALA A 58 6.20 17.33 8.72
N GLY A 59 7.44 17.76 8.47
CA GLY A 59 7.95 19.05 8.92
C GLY A 59 7.22 20.18 8.20
N SER A 60 6.48 20.99 8.94
CA SER A 60 5.96 22.28 8.45
C SER A 60 7.12 23.18 8.03
N ALA A 61 7.29 23.36 6.73
CA ALA A 61 8.02 24.51 6.18
C ALA A 61 7.00 25.57 5.79
N ALA A 62 6.99 26.68 6.53
CA ALA A 62 6.27 27.88 6.16
C ALA A 62 6.87 28.44 4.86
N VAL A 63 6.01 28.71 3.87
CA VAL A 63 6.37 29.48 2.68
C VAL A 63 5.54 30.76 2.68
N GLU A 64 6.21 31.89 2.95
CA GLU A 64 5.66 33.20 2.65
C GLU A 64 5.84 33.54 1.17
N GLY A 65 4.75 33.98 0.57
CA GLY A 65 4.69 35.06 -0.42
C GLY A 65 5.23 34.76 -1.83
N VAL A 66 4.33 34.80 -2.83
CA VAL A 66 4.32 35.83 -3.90
C VAL A 66 3.19 35.53 -4.91
N THR A 67 2.20 36.44 -4.88
CA THR A 67 1.28 36.95 -5.93
C THR A 67 0.53 36.04 -6.91
N ASP A 68 -0.80 36.18 -6.84
CA ASP A 68 -1.82 35.91 -7.87
C ASP A 68 -1.44 36.31 -9.30
N PRO A 69 -1.97 35.58 -10.31
CA PRO A 69 -3.02 36.23 -11.09
C PRO A 69 -4.19 35.34 -11.53
N ALA A 70 -5.35 36.02 -11.61
CA ALA A 70 -6.49 35.81 -12.49
C ALA A 70 -7.47 34.66 -12.18
N SER A 71 -8.52 35.04 -11.42
CA SER A 71 -9.85 34.44 -11.45
C SER A 71 -10.28 34.07 -12.87
N SER A 72 -10.39 32.77 -13.13
CA SER A 72 -11.10 32.23 -14.28
C SER A 72 -12.30 31.45 -13.75
N GLY A 73 -13.49 32.01 -13.99
CA GLY A 73 -14.80 31.35 -14.01
C GLY A 73 -15.11 30.38 -12.87
N ILE A 74 -15.80 30.88 -11.84
CA ILE A 74 -16.64 30.04 -10.99
C ILE A 74 -17.76 29.50 -11.89
N GLY A 75 -17.58 28.28 -12.41
CA GLY A 75 -18.71 27.47 -12.84
C GLY A 75 -19.55 27.21 -11.60
N GLU A 76 -20.82 27.59 -11.65
CA GLU A 76 -21.82 27.34 -10.63
C GLU A 76 -21.76 25.86 -10.24
N GLY A 77 -21.19 25.59 -9.07
CA GLY A 77 -21.18 24.25 -8.50
C GLY A 77 -22.61 23.86 -8.22
N GLU A 78 -23.13 22.94 -9.02
CA GLU A 78 -24.38 22.24 -8.76
C GLU A 78 -24.35 21.79 -7.30
N VAL A 79 -25.23 22.37 -6.47
CA VAL A 79 -25.36 21.99 -5.07
C VAL A 79 -25.92 20.57 -5.09
N ALA A 80 -25.02 19.59 -5.04
CA ALA A 80 -25.40 18.19 -5.05
C ALA A 80 -26.37 17.95 -3.89
N THR A 81 -27.58 17.50 -4.22
CA THR A 81 -28.57 17.19 -3.20
C THR A 81 -28.17 15.88 -2.54
N PHE A 82 -28.11 15.86 -1.20
CA PHE A 82 -27.83 14.64 -0.45
C PHE A 82 -28.98 13.64 -0.67
N GLN A 83 -28.72 12.60 -1.46
CA GLN A 83 -29.65 11.55 -1.84
C GLN A 83 -28.99 10.20 -1.56
N PRO A 84 -29.20 9.63 -0.36
CA PRO A 84 -28.48 8.44 0.04
C PRO A 84 -28.91 7.22 -0.79
N PHE A 85 -27.96 6.33 -1.11
CA PHE A 85 -28.22 5.09 -1.87
C PHE A 85 -29.19 4.13 -1.17
N GLY A 86 -29.34 4.28 0.14
CA GLY A 86 -30.22 3.50 0.98
C GLY A 86 -30.49 4.22 2.30
N PRO A 87 -31.13 3.55 3.27
CA PRO A 87 -31.33 4.10 4.59
C PRO A 87 -30.00 4.56 5.20
N VAL A 88 -29.93 5.80 5.71
CA VAL A 88 -28.74 6.30 6.44
C VAL A 88 -28.43 5.42 7.67
N GLY A 89 -29.42 4.68 8.17
CA GLY A 89 -29.28 3.64 9.19
C GLY A 89 -28.33 2.49 8.79
N ASP A 90 -28.06 2.30 7.51
CA ASP A 90 -27.25 1.18 7.02
C ASP A 90 -25.79 1.59 6.74
N PHE A 91 -25.47 2.89 6.88
CA PHE A 91 -24.14 3.41 6.60
C PHE A 91 -23.12 2.88 7.60
N ILE A 92 -21.92 2.54 7.11
CA ILE A 92 -20.77 2.10 7.89
C ILE A 92 -19.59 3.06 7.64
N PRO A 93 -19.03 3.71 8.68
CA PRO A 93 -19.63 3.90 10.01
C PRO A 93 -20.89 4.79 9.92
N GLY A 94 -21.53 5.08 11.05
CA GLY A 94 -22.68 5.99 11.08
C GLY A 94 -22.34 7.38 10.52
N LEU A 95 -23.28 8.01 9.81
CA LEU A 95 -23.02 9.29 9.12
C LEU A 95 -22.61 10.41 10.09
N ARG A 96 -23.50 10.75 11.04
CA ARG A 96 -23.34 11.91 11.95
C ARG A 96 -23.01 11.54 13.39
N ARG A 97 -23.32 10.30 13.78
CA ARG A 97 -23.16 9.82 15.16
C ARG A 97 -22.52 8.45 15.15
N PRO A 98 -21.62 8.16 16.12
CA PRO A 98 -21.12 6.82 16.36
C PRO A 98 -22.29 5.86 16.57
N ARG A 99 -22.15 4.61 16.12
CA ARG A 99 -23.18 3.58 16.28
C ARG A 99 -22.57 2.23 16.55
N GLU A 100 -23.25 1.46 17.38
CA GLU A 100 -23.02 0.03 17.51
C GLU A 100 -23.74 -0.70 16.37
N ILE A 101 -22.96 -1.44 15.58
CA ILE A 101 -23.45 -2.30 14.51
C ILE A 101 -22.97 -3.72 14.88
N SER A 102 -23.67 -4.77 14.43
CA SER A 102 -23.19 -6.13 14.69
C SER A 102 -21.78 -6.31 14.12
N ASN A 103 -20.90 -6.97 14.88
CA ASN A 103 -19.52 -7.25 14.45
C ASN A 103 -19.47 -8.01 13.11
N SER A 104 -20.45 -8.89 12.86
CA SER A 104 -20.58 -9.61 11.57
C SER A 104 -20.83 -8.67 10.41
N ASP A 105 -21.53 -7.57 10.66
CA ASP A 105 -22.05 -6.68 9.63
C ASP A 105 -21.04 -5.58 9.31
N VAL A 106 -20.08 -5.33 10.21
CA VAL A 106 -18.94 -4.43 9.95
C VAL A 106 -17.67 -5.15 9.54
N ALA A 107 -17.56 -6.48 9.66
CA ALA A 107 -16.38 -7.22 9.21
C ALA A 107 -16.08 -6.92 7.72
N PRO A 108 -14.87 -6.49 7.33
CA PRO A 108 -13.59 -6.73 7.98
C PRO A 108 -13.07 -5.51 8.77
N TRP A 109 -13.88 -4.46 8.92
CA TRP A 109 -13.56 -3.34 9.79
C TRP A 109 -13.40 -3.84 11.23
N ASP A 110 -12.41 -3.31 11.94
CA ASP A 110 -12.25 -3.54 13.38
C ASP A 110 -13.45 -2.90 14.10
N PRO A 111 -14.30 -3.68 14.77
CA PRO A 111 -15.52 -3.16 15.39
C PRO A 111 -15.24 -2.09 16.46
N LYS A 112 -14.10 -2.20 17.18
CA LYS A 112 -13.76 -1.26 18.25
C LYS A 112 -13.43 0.11 17.68
N GLN A 113 -12.79 0.16 16.52
CA GLN A 113 -12.48 1.43 15.86
C GLN A 113 -13.73 1.97 15.15
N ILE A 114 -14.38 1.16 14.30
CA ILE A 114 -15.46 1.61 13.41
C ILE A 114 -16.67 2.15 14.17
N HIS A 115 -16.99 1.60 15.35
CA HIS A 115 -18.12 2.06 16.17
C HIS A 115 -17.91 3.45 16.77
N THR A 116 -16.66 3.94 16.83
CA THR A 116 -16.34 5.27 17.36
C THR A 116 -16.24 6.35 16.29
N LEU A 117 -16.16 5.94 15.02
CA LEU A 117 -16.00 6.83 13.88
C LEU A 117 -17.36 7.29 13.34
N THR A 118 -17.31 8.39 12.57
CA THR A 118 -18.43 8.86 11.75
C THR A 118 -17.93 9.28 10.37
N LEU A 119 -18.79 9.17 9.35
CA LEU A 119 -18.43 9.60 7.99
C LEU A 119 -18.20 11.13 7.92
N ASP A 120 -18.91 11.91 8.74
CA ASP A 120 -18.73 13.37 8.84
C ASP A 120 -17.31 13.75 9.26
N THR A 121 -16.64 12.94 10.09
CA THR A 121 -15.33 13.31 10.68
C THR A 121 -14.16 12.45 10.23
N VAL A 122 -14.40 11.25 9.69
CA VAL A 122 -13.33 10.32 9.35
C VAL A 122 -12.46 10.87 8.22
N THR A 123 -11.15 10.73 8.31
CA THR A 123 -10.21 11.14 7.24
C THR A 123 -9.33 9.95 6.88
N PRO A 124 -8.63 9.97 5.73
CA PRO A 124 -7.66 8.95 5.38
C PRO A 124 -6.59 8.76 6.48
N GLN A 125 -6.18 9.87 7.12
CA GLN A 125 -5.24 9.83 8.22
C GLN A 125 -5.82 9.14 9.47
N ILE A 126 -7.10 9.33 9.76
CA ILE A 126 -7.79 8.63 10.86
C ILE A 126 -7.88 7.13 10.54
N LEU A 127 -8.30 6.76 9.32
CA LEU A 127 -8.40 5.36 8.89
C LEU A 127 -7.05 4.64 9.04
N LEU A 128 -5.97 5.30 8.62
CA LEU A 128 -4.62 4.75 8.74
C LEU A 128 -4.16 4.65 10.19
N SER A 129 -4.30 5.72 10.97
CA SER A 129 -3.77 5.80 12.34
C SER A 129 -4.49 4.86 13.31
N GLN A 130 -5.79 4.65 13.11
CA GLN A 130 -6.59 3.74 13.93
C GLN A 130 -6.52 2.29 13.47
N MET A 131 -5.90 1.99 12.32
CA MET A 131 -5.80 0.64 11.76
C MET A 131 -7.17 -0.03 11.69
N VAL A 132 -8.14 0.70 11.11
CA VAL A 132 -9.56 0.31 11.14
C VAL A 132 -9.87 -0.98 10.39
N LEU A 133 -8.92 -1.52 9.61
CA LEU A 133 -9.05 -2.79 8.92
C LEU A 133 -8.32 -3.87 9.70
N SER A 134 -9.04 -4.97 9.97
CA SER A 134 -8.47 -6.09 10.69
C SER A 134 -7.29 -6.69 9.89
N PRO A 135 -6.07 -6.77 10.47
CA PRO A 135 -4.94 -7.40 9.81
C PRO A 135 -5.23 -8.87 9.52
N GLY A 136 -4.80 -9.37 8.37
CA GLY A 136 -5.08 -10.75 7.95
C GLY A 136 -6.32 -10.92 7.07
N TRP A 137 -7.07 -9.83 6.79
CA TRP A 137 -8.19 -9.92 5.85
C TRP A 137 -7.75 -9.87 4.39
N LEU A 138 -7.13 -8.77 3.94
CA LEU A 138 -6.65 -8.65 2.56
C LEU A 138 -5.20 -9.10 2.44
N PHE A 139 -4.35 -8.60 3.33
CA PHE A 139 -2.94 -8.97 3.44
C PHE A 139 -2.73 -9.80 4.70
N PRO A 140 -1.78 -10.75 4.70
CA PRO A 140 -1.51 -11.58 5.87
C PRO A 140 -1.15 -10.72 7.09
N LYS A 141 -1.58 -11.15 8.27
CA LYS A 141 -1.23 -10.46 9.52
C LYS A 141 0.26 -10.60 9.78
N TRP A 142 0.90 -9.49 10.14
CA TRP A 142 2.24 -9.48 10.67
C TRP A 142 2.29 -10.18 12.03
N THR A 143 3.08 -11.26 12.13
CA THR A 143 3.14 -12.12 13.32
C THR A 143 4.26 -11.76 14.31
N GLY A 144 5.07 -10.72 14.05
CA GLY A 144 6.14 -10.25 14.94
C GLY A 144 7.32 -9.63 14.17
N ARG A 145 8.34 -9.06 14.84
CA ARG A 145 9.58 -8.59 14.16
C ARG A 145 10.00 -9.72 13.22
N ALA A 146 10.22 -9.44 11.93
CA ALA A 146 10.62 -10.45 10.95
C ALA A 146 11.49 -11.53 11.63
N GLY A 147 10.98 -12.75 11.72
CA GLY A 147 11.45 -13.67 12.76
C GLY A 147 10.36 -14.66 13.10
N GLN A 148 10.26 -15.75 12.35
CA GLN A 148 11.32 -16.73 12.28
C GLN A 148 11.39 -17.26 10.85
N LEU A 149 11.93 -16.46 9.92
CA LEU A 149 12.36 -17.05 8.67
C LEU A 149 13.51 -18.00 8.99
N ASP A 150 13.30 -19.28 8.75
CA ASP A 150 14.39 -20.24 8.77
C ASP A 150 15.46 -19.75 7.78
N PRO A 151 16.68 -19.44 8.24
CA PRO A 151 17.75 -19.01 7.35
C PRO A 151 18.03 -20.01 6.22
N ALA A 152 17.67 -21.29 6.38
CA ALA A 152 17.76 -22.29 5.33
C ALA A 152 16.78 -22.05 4.16
N LEU A 153 15.74 -21.25 4.37
CA LEU A 153 14.73 -20.90 3.37
C LEU A 153 14.99 -19.54 2.70
N TYR A 154 16.17 -18.95 2.87
CA TYR A 154 16.48 -17.63 2.35
C TYR A 154 17.80 -17.59 1.59
N LEU A 155 17.76 -17.00 0.40
CA LEU A 155 18.88 -16.86 -0.52
C LEU A 155 19.24 -15.37 -0.71
N PRO A 156 19.88 -14.72 0.29
CA PRO A 156 20.29 -13.30 0.21
C PRO A 156 21.31 -12.99 -0.90
N GLU A 157 21.99 -14.01 -1.41
CA GLU A 157 22.95 -13.96 -2.50
C GLU A 157 22.30 -13.65 -3.86
N LEU A 158 21.00 -13.93 -4.03
CA LEU A 158 20.28 -13.59 -5.26
C LEU A 158 20.05 -12.06 -5.37
N ILE A 159 20.09 -11.33 -4.26
CA ILE A 159 19.88 -9.88 -4.21
C ILE A 159 21.20 -9.17 -4.57
N THR A 160 21.55 -9.17 -5.86
CA THR A 160 22.72 -8.46 -6.41
C THR A 160 22.29 -7.22 -7.20
N GLU A 161 23.23 -6.30 -7.47
CA GLU A 161 22.94 -5.12 -8.31
C GLU A 161 22.39 -5.54 -9.68
N GLN A 162 23.05 -6.49 -10.33
CA GLN A 162 22.64 -7.00 -11.64
C GLN A 162 21.29 -7.71 -11.54
N GLY A 163 21.10 -8.61 -10.57
CA GLY A 163 19.83 -9.34 -10.41
C GLY A 163 18.64 -8.43 -10.14
N VAL A 164 18.81 -7.37 -9.35
CA VAL A 164 17.76 -6.37 -9.11
C VAL A 164 17.52 -5.53 -10.36
N SER A 165 18.57 -5.14 -11.09
CA SER A 165 18.44 -4.39 -12.34
C SER A 165 17.71 -5.20 -13.41
N ASP A 166 18.05 -6.49 -13.56
CA ASP A 166 17.40 -7.41 -14.48
C ASP A 166 15.93 -7.60 -14.13
N LEU A 167 15.61 -7.80 -12.84
CA LEU A 167 14.24 -7.89 -12.37
C LEU A 167 13.43 -6.62 -12.72
N TYR A 168 14.01 -5.44 -12.53
CA TYR A 168 13.31 -4.18 -12.82
C TYR A 168 13.18 -3.90 -14.32
N ALA A 169 14.12 -4.37 -15.14
CA ALA A 169 14.06 -4.22 -16.59
C ALA A 169 12.88 -4.98 -17.20
N GLU A 170 12.42 -6.06 -16.56
CA GLU A 170 11.24 -6.84 -16.96
C GLU A 170 9.92 -6.15 -16.62
N ALA A 171 9.94 -5.08 -15.82
CA ALA A 171 8.75 -4.35 -15.38
C ALA A 171 7.66 -5.28 -14.77
N PRO A 172 7.96 -6.02 -13.68
CA PRO A 172 7.03 -7.01 -13.11
C PRO A 172 5.71 -6.40 -12.61
N TRP A 173 5.67 -5.09 -12.39
CA TRP A 173 4.44 -4.37 -12.04
C TRP A 173 3.43 -4.26 -13.20
N GLU A 174 3.80 -4.61 -14.44
CA GLU A 174 2.85 -4.68 -15.56
C GLU A 174 1.80 -5.79 -15.33
N ASP A 175 2.09 -6.80 -14.50
CA ASP A 175 1.12 -7.84 -14.12
C ASP A 175 -0.07 -7.27 -13.31
N LEU A 176 0.03 -6.03 -12.82
CA LEU A 176 -1.11 -5.33 -12.19
C LEU A 176 -2.10 -4.75 -13.22
N ASP A 177 -1.72 -4.65 -14.50
CA ASP A 177 -2.58 -4.13 -15.59
C ASP A 177 -3.60 -5.18 -16.11
N VAL A 178 -3.67 -6.37 -15.51
CA VAL A 178 -4.79 -7.30 -15.75
C VAL A 178 -6.09 -6.56 -15.47
N ASP A 179 -7.07 -6.75 -16.38
CA ASP A 179 -8.32 -6.00 -16.44
C ASP A 179 -8.85 -5.71 -15.01
N PRO A 180 -9.07 -4.42 -14.68
CA PRO A 180 -9.55 -4.07 -13.36
C PRO A 180 -10.82 -4.82 -13.07
N ALA A 181 -10.88 -5.43 -11.87
CA ALA A 181 -12.08 -6.11 -11.42
C ALA A 181 -13.28 -5.17 -11.57
N GLU A 182 -14.36 -5.69 -12.16
CA GLU A 182 -15.62 -4.98 -12.17
C GLU A 182 -15.99 -4.62 -10.72
N PRO A 183 -16.46 -3.38 -10.46
CA PRO A 183 -16.81 -2.99 -9.11
C PRO A 183 -17.83 -3.94 -8.49
N LEU A 184 -17.50 -4.47 -7.32
CA LEU A 184 -18.39 -5.37 -6.57
C LEU A 184 -19.53 -4.60 -5.90
N THR A 185 -19.27 -3.36 -5.50
CA THR A 185 -20.11 -2.57 -4.61
C THR A 185 -21.12 -1.68 -5.30
N PHE A 186 -20.97 -1.43 -6.60
CA PHE A 186 -21.87 -0.58 -7.37
C PHE A 186 -21.87 -0.97 -8.84
N ASP A 187 -22.93 -0.58 -9.53
CA ASP A 187 -22.99 -0.62 -10.99
C ASP A 187 -22.55 0.76 -11.54
N PRO A 188 -21.46 0.83 -12.34
CA PRO A 188 -20.99 2.08 -12.93
C PRO A 188 -22.05 2.81 -13.77
N ASP A 189 -22.98 2.09 -14.40
CA ASP A 189 -24.01 2.69 -15.24
C ASP A 189 -25.09 3.42 -14.44
N TRP A 190 -25.16 3.17 -13.13
CA TRP A 190 -26.22 3.69 -12.25
C TRP A 190 -25.77 4.88 -11.41
N CYS A 191 -24.46 5.09 -11.26
CA CYS A 191 -23.94 6.23 -10.51
C CYS A 191 -22.70 6.82 -11.20
N SER A 192 -22.91 7.89 -11.96
CA SER A 192 -21.84 8.61 -12.68
C SER A 192 -20.73 9.12 -11.75
N SER A 193 -21.07 9.50 -10.51
CA SER A 193 -20.07 9.93 -9.53
C SER A 193 -19.17 8.78 -9.06
N LEU A 194 -19.74 7.60 -8.80
CA LEU A 194 -18.93 6.41 -8.43
C LEU A 194 -18.14 5.88 -9.62
N ALA A 195 -18.72 5.91 -10.83
CA ALA A 195 -18.00 5.59 -12.06
C ALA A 195 -16.79 6.52 -12.28
N LYS A 196 -16.96 7.82 -11.99
CA LYS A 196 -15.86 8.79 -12.05
C LYS A 196 -14.76 8.47 -11.03
N ILE A 197 -15.12 8.17 -9.78
CA ILE A 197 -14.16 7.77 -8.73
C ILE A 197 -13.37 6.53 -9.15
N ALA A 198 -14.04 5.52 -9.72
CA ALA A 198 -13.39 4.32 -10.27
C ALA A 198 -12.42 4.66 -11.41
N THR A 199 -12.86 5.50 -12.36
CA THR A 199 -12.02 5.92 -13.49
C THR A 199 -10.79 6.69 -13.01
N ASP A 200 -10.97 7.65 -12.10
CA ASP A 200 -9.87 8.43 -11.51
C ASP A 200 -8.88 7.51 -10.78
N PHE A 201 -9.40 6.50 -10.07
CA PHE A 201 -8.55 5.52 -9.40
C PHE A 201 -7.76 4.66 -10.38
N GLN A 202 -8.35 4.23 -11.51
CA GLN A 202 -7.63 3.43 -12.51
C GLN A 202 -6.44 4.19 -13.09
N VAL A 203 -6.60 5.49 -13.37
CA VAL A 203 -5.49 6.35 -13.81
C VAL A 203 -4.42 6.43 -12.72
N LEU A 204 -4.83 6.68 -11.48
CA LEU A 204 -3.94 6.75 -10.33
C LEU A 204 -3.16 5.45 -10.12
N ALA A 205 -3.84 4.30 -10.17
CA ALA A 205 -3.23 2.98 -10.01
C ALA A 205 -2.22 2.70 -11.11
N ARG A 206 -2.54 3.05 -12.36
CA ARG A 206 -1.64 2.92 -13.51
C ARG A 206 -0.38 3.77 -13.37
N ASP A 207 -0.53 5.02 -12.94
CA ASP A 207 0.59 5.96 -12.78
C ASP A 207 1.54 5.56 -11.63
N HIS A 208 1.05 4.78 -10.66
CA HIS A 208 1.80 4.36 -9.48
C HIS A 208 1.99 2.84 -9.34
N LYS A 209 1.72 2.03 -10.37
CA LYS A 209 1.76 0.56 -10.31
C LYS A 209 3.09 0.00 -9.82
N GLN A 210 4.21 0.60 -10.22
CA GLN A 210 5.53 0.21 -9.71
C GLN A 210 5.60 0.36 -8.19
N ALA A 211 5.14 1.49 -7.64
CA ALA A 211 5.15 1.73 -6.20
C ALA A 211 4.23 0.75 -5.46
N ILE A 212 3.07 0.44 -6.04
CA ILE A 212 2.11 -0.52 -5.48
C ILE A 212 2.73 -1.91 -5.42
N TRP A 213 3.26 -2.40 -6.55
CA TRP A 213 3.93 -3.69 -6.65
C TRP A 213 5.11 -3.79 -5.67
N GLU A 214 5.94 -2.74 -5.57
CA GLU A 214 7.07 -2.70 -4.63
C GLU A 214 6.64 -2.83 -3.16
N THR A 215 5.40 -2.46 -2.82
CA THR A 215 4.90 -2.62 -1.44
C THR A 215 4.36 -4.00 -1.12
N THR A 216 4.00 -4.82 -2.11
CA THR A 216 3.61 -6.22 -1.90
C THR A 216 4.75 -7.21 -2.21
N HIS A 217 5.81 -6.71 -2.86
CA HIS A 217 7.02 -7.46 -3.25
C HIS A 217 8.29 -6.79 -2.71
N SER A 218 8.28 -6.35 -1.45
CA SER A 218 9.46 -5.74 -0.84
C SER A 218 10.42 -6.81 -0.33
N PHE A 219 11.61 -6.94 -0.91
CA PHE A 219 12.65 -7.84 -0.36
C PHE A 219 13.58 -7.10 0.61
N PRO A 220 14.17 -7.80 1.60
CA PRO A 220 15.09 -7.19 2.54
C PRO A 220 16.34 -6.57 1.88
N ILE A 221 16.60 -5.29 2.18
CA ILE A 221 17.89 -4.64 1.91
C ILE A 221 18.48 -4.22 3.25
N LEU A 222 19.34 -5.07 3.81
CA LEU A 222 19.93 -4.87 5.14
C LEU A 222 20.74 -3.56 5.21
N ARG A 223 20.68 -2.85 6.34
CA ARG A 223 21.46 -1.60 6.54
C ARG A 223 22.96 -1.77 6.31
N ALA A 224 23.53 -2.92 6.68
CA ALA A 224 24.94 -3.22 6.39
C ALA A 224 25.22 -3.19 4.88
N ARG A 225 24.32 -3.76 4.07
CA ARG A 225 24.41 -3.72 2.60
C ARG A 225 24.19 -2.31 2.07
N GLN A 226 23.23 -1.55 2.59
CA GLN A 226 23.05 -0.13 2.23
C GLN A 226 24.30 0.71 2.51
N SER A 227 25.03 0.39 3.60
CA SER A 227 26.25 1.11 3.98
C SER A 227 27.46 0.73 3.12
N ALA A 228 27.51 -0.53 2.66
CA ALA A 228 28.61 -1.06 1.86
C ALA A 228 28.44 -0.79 0.36
N GLU A 229 27.21 -0.81 -0.14
CA GLU A 229 26.89 -0.86 -1.56
C GLU A 229 25.98 0.33 -1.97
N PRO A 230 26.49 1.29 -2.78
CA PRO A 230 25.71 2.47 -3.19
C PRO A 230 24.41 2.14 -3.93
N TRP A 231 24.41 1.09 -4.76
CA TRP A 231 23.21 0.66 -5.49
C TRP A 231 22.10 0.22 -4.52
N ALA A 232 22.44 -0.44 -3.40
CA ALA A 232 21.48 -0.94 -2.43
C ALA A 232 20.80 0.22 -1.68
N ALA A 233 21.55 1.25 -1.29
CA ALA A 233 21.00 2.47 -0.71
C ALA A 233 20.11 3.23 -1.71
N SER A 234 20.51 3.29 -2.98
CA SER A 234 19.73 3.92 -4.05
C SER A 234 18.39 3.22 -4.28
N ILE A 235 18.39 1.88 -4.37
CA ILE A 235 17.14 1.11 -4.51
C ILE A 235 16.24 1.29 -3.30
N TYR A 236 16.78 1.19 -2.08
CA TYR A 236 16.00 1.36 -0.85
C TYR A 236 15.33 2.74 -0.77
N SER A 237 16.11 3.81 -0.97
CA SER A 237 15.58 5.19 -0.94
C SER A 237 14.62 5.48 -2.09
N GLY A 238 14.90 4.97 -3.30
CA GLY A 238 14.03 5.08 -4.46
C GLY A 238 12.66 4.44 -4.23
N ARG A 239 12.62 3.23 -3.67
CA ARG A 239 11.37 2.54 -3.28
C ARG A 239 10.60 3.34 -2.24
N LYS A 240 11.28 3.80 -1.19
CA LYS A 240 10.67 4.60 -0.13
C LYS A 240 10.04 5.89 -0.68
N ASN A 241 10.76 6.61 -1.54
CA ASN A 241 10.27 7.86 -2.12
C ASN A 241 9.06 7.62 -3.05
N ARG A 242 9.13 6.60 -3.92
CA ARG A 242 8.00 6.21 -4.78
C ARG A 242 6.77 5.83 -3.96
N SER A 243 6.94 4.98 -2.94
CA SER A 243 5.83 4.57 -2.07
C SER A 243 5.24 5.75 -1.31
N SER A 244 6.08 6.64 -0.76
CA SER A 244 5.61 7.85 -0.06
C SER A 244 4.77 8.74 -0.98
N HIS A 245 5.26 8.99 -2.20
CA HIS A 245 4.55 9.82 -3.16
C HIS A 245 3.25 9.17 -3.64
N ALA A 246 3.26 7.87 -3.93
CA ALA A 246 2.05 7.15 -4.30
C ALA A 246 1.01 7.16 -3.16
N ARG A 247 1.42 6.93 -1.91
CA ARG A 247 0.55 6.98 -0.74
C ARG A 247 -0.08 8.37 -0.54
N GLU A 248 0.66 9.44 -0.79
CA GLU A 248 0.13 10.81 -0.78
C GLU A 248 -1.01 10.98 -1.80
N LYS A 249 -0.80 10.51 -3.04
CA LYS A 249 -1.81 10.59 -4.09
C LYS A 249 -3.04 9.72 -3.81
N PHE A 250 -2.84 8.53 -3.23
CA PHE A 250 -3.93 7.65 -2.80
C PHE A 250 -4.77 8.30 -1.70
N ARG A 251 -4.14 8.94 -0.71
CA ARG A 251 -4.87 9.68 0.33
C ARG A 251 -5.70 10.82 -0.24
N ALA A 252 -5.14 11.57 -1.20
CA ALA A 252 -5.88 12.62 -1.88
C ALA A 252 -7.11 12.07 -2.64
N TRP A 253 -7.02 10.87 -3.21
CA TRP A 253 -8.16 10.19 -3.80
C TRP A 253 -9.16 9.70 -2.73
N GLU A 254 -8.69 9.11 -1.62
CA GLU A 254 -9.56 8.71 -0.50
C GLU A 254 -10.31 9.92 0.09
N ASP A 255 -9.67 11.09 0.17
CA ASP A 255 -10.32 12.35 0.56
C ASP A 255 -11.47 12.74 -0.41
N GLN A 256 -11.26 12.58 -1.72
CA GLN A 256 -12.32 12.81 -2.72
C GLN A 256 -13.50 11.85 -2.54
N VAL A 257 -13.23 10.58 -2.23
CA VAL A 257 -14.27 9.58 -1.93
C VAL A 257 -15.06 9.97 -0.69
N LEU A 258 -14.39 10.34 0.40
CA LEU A 258 -15.04 10.75 1.64
C LEU A 258 -15.85 12.04 1.47
N ASP A 259 -15.34 12.99 0.69
CA ASP A 259 -16.08 14.20 0.32
C ASP A 259 -17.32 13.90 -0.51
N LEU A 260 -17.23 12.97 -1.47
CA LEU A 260 -18.38 12.51 -2.23
C LEU A 260 -19.44 11.92 -1.30
N ILE A 261 -19.04 11.01 -0.40
CA ILE A 261 -19.93 10.39 0.60
C ILE A 261 -20.69 11.47 1.40
N ARG A 262 -20.00 12.51 1.88
CA ARG A 262 -20.62 13.58 2.68
C ARG A 262 -21.58 14.45 1.89
N ARG A 263 -21.26 14.74 0.63
CA ARG A 263 -22.04 15.66 -0.21
C ARG A 263 -23.29 14.99 -0.77
N THR A 264 -23.16 13.74 -1.22
CA THR A 264 -24.23 13.05 -1.96
C THR A 264 -24.88 11.94 -1.15
N GLY A 265 -24.15 11.30 -0.24
CA GLY A 265 -24.60 10.07 0.41
C GLY A 265 -24.65 8.88 -0.55
N CYS A 266 -24.00 8.94 -1.72
CA CYS A 266 -24.13 7.90 -2.75
C CYS A 266 -23.41 6.59 -2.41
N CYS A 267 -22.54 6.58 -1.39
CA CYS A 267 -21.92 5.37 -0.83
C CYS A 267 -21.56 5.60 0.65
N ASP A 268 -20.93 4.60 1.27
CA ASP A 268 -20.29 4.71 2.58
C ASP A 268 -18.88 4.11 2.55
N LEU A 269 -18.24 3.90 3.70
CA LEU A 269 -16.84 3.48 3.77
C LEU A 269 -16.59 2.10 3.14
N ASP A 270 -17.61 1.23 3.02
CA ASP A 270 -17.44 -0.09 2.38
C ASP A 270 -16.99 0.01 0.91
N ILE A 271 -17.10 1.19 0.27
CA ILE A 271 -16.52 1.44 -1.06
C ILE A 271 -15.02 1.14 -1.10
N LEU A 272 -14.29 1.38 0.00
CA LEU A 272 -12.85 1.12 0.10
C LEU A 272 -12.52 -0.38 0.23
N LEU A 273 -13.52 -1.26 0.35
CA LEU A 273 -13.36 -2.71 0.36
C LEU A 273 -13.53 -3.34 -1.03
N ASP A 274 -13.93 -2.56 -2.02
CA ASP A 274 -14.19 -3.04 -3.37
C ASP A 274 -12.90 -3.56 -4.04
N PRO A 275 -12.92 -4.77 -4.64
CA PRO A 275 -11.78 -5.32 -5.39
C PRO A 275 -11.25 -4.42 -6.51
N ALA A 276 -12.08 -3.51 -7.04
CA ALA A 276 -11.65 -2.55 -8.06
C ALA A 276 -10.54 -1.61 -7.54
N PHE A 277 -10.47 -1.37 -6.23
CA PHE A 277 -9.51 -0.45 -5.61
C PHE A 277 -8.32 -1.22 -4.99
N LEU A 278 -7.12 -0.94 -5.52
CA LEU A 278 -5.87 -1.40 -4.92
C LEU A 278 -5.58 -0.66 -3.62
N ARG A 279 -4.86 -1.31 -2.71
CA ARG A 279 -4.45 -0.69 -1.46
C ARG A 279 -3.03 -1.03 -1.07
N PHE A 280 -2.48 -0.18 -0.22
CA PHE A 280 -1.17 -0.40 0.37
C PHE A 280 -1.29 -1.26 1.65
N PRO A 281 -0.37 -2.22 1.86
CA PRO A 281 -0.25 -2.90 3.14
C PRO A 281 0.01 -1.90 4.28
N GLN A 282 -0.61 -2.18 5.43
CA GLN A 282 -0.39 -1.50 6.70
C GLN A 282 0.79 -2.13 7.44
N LYS A 283 1.30 -1.46 8.49
CA LYS A 283 2.44 -1.96 9.29
C LYS A 283 2.16 -3.29 10.00
N SER A 284 0.90 -3.56 10.30
CA SER A 284 0.44 -4.80 10.91
C SER A 284 0.25 -5.92 9.88
N GLU A 285 0.59 -5.69 8.62
CA GLU A 285 0.40 -6.64 7.52
C GLU A 285 1.77 -7.03 6.93
N GLU A 286 1.89 -8.27 6.47
CA GLU A 286 3.09 -8.80 5.84
C GLU A 286 3.15 -8.42 4.36
N ALA A 287 4.31 -7.91 3.98
CA ALA A 287 4.62 -7.41 2.65
C ALA A 287 6.02 -7.86 2.18
N THR A 288 6.80 -8.46 3.09
CA THR A 288 8.18 -8.81 2.82
C THR A 288 8.25 -10.18 2.16
N TRP A 289 8.90 -10.26 1.00
CA TRP A 289 9.24 -11.54 0.38
C TRP A 289 10.71 -11.86 0.59
N PHE A 290 11.00 -13.14 0.75
CA PHE A 290 12.34 -13.63 1.01
C PHE A 290 12.73 -14.59 -0.12
N PRO A 291 13.55 -14.15 -1.08
CA PRO A 291 14.02 -14.98 -2.18
C PRO A 291 14.42 -16.39 -1.73
N GLY A 292 13.81 -17.41 -2.32
CA GLY A 292 14.05 -18.82 -2.00
C GLY A 292 13.06 -19.46 -1.03
N ARG A 293 12.26 -18.68 -0.28
CA ARG A 293 11.37 -19.22 0.78
C ARG A 293 10.41 -20.26 0.22
N GLU A 294 9.65 -19.89 -0.80
CA GLU A 294 8.58 -20.70 -1.37
C GLU A 294 9.13 -21.99 -1.99
N ALA A 295 10.18 -21.89 -2.81
CA ALA A 295 10.81 -23.07 -3.43
C ALA A 295 11.44 -24.03 -2.41
N LEU A 296 12.21 -23.50 -1.46
CA LEU A 296 12.93 -24.33 -0.49
C LEU A 296 11.99 -24.95 0.54
N ALA A 297 10.90 -24.27 0.91
CA ALA A 297 9.89 -24.82 1.82
C ALA A 297 9.17 -26.04 1.22
N GLU A 298 9.07 -26.10 -0.12
CA GLU A 298 8.50 -27.23 -0.86
C GLU A 298 9.54 -28.32 -1.19
N GLY A 299 10.80 -28.16 -0.77
CA GLY A 299 11.89 -29.08 -1.09
C GLY A 299 12.34 -29.04 -2.56
N ARG A 300 12.01 -27.97 -3.30
CA ARG A 300 12.46 -27.77 -4.67
C ARG A 300 13.92 -27.28 -4.71
N SER A 301 14.53 -27.34 -5.89
CA SER A 301 15.86 -26.79 -6.11
C SER A 301 15.88 -25.27 -5.91
N ALA A 302 16.99 -24.75 -5.40
CA ALA A 302 17.20 -23.31 -5.26
C ALA A 302 16.93 -22.56 -6.58
N PRO A 303 16.11 -21.50 -6.57
CA PRO A 303 15.89 -20.65 -7.73
C PRO A 303 17.19 -20.03 -8.23
N LYS A 304 17.31 -19.89 -9.56
CA LYS A 304 18.55 -19.42 -10.22
C LYS A 304 18.73 -17.90 -10.16
N ASP A 305 17.64 -17.15 -10.07
CA ASP A 305 17.62 -15.69 -10.15
C ASP A 305 16.37 -15.12 -9.45
N LEU A 306 16.32 -13.80 -9.28
CA LEU A 306 15.18 -13.13 -8.65
C LEU A 306 13.87 -13.27 -9.43
N LYS A 307 13.94 -13.46 -10.75
CA LYS A 307 12.76 -13.66 -11.59
C LYS A 307 12.09 -14.98 -11.27
N ALA A 308 12.86 -16.07 -11.18
CA ALA A 308 12.35 -17.37 -10.77
C ALA A 308 11.73 -17.32 -9.37
N THR A 309 12.38 -16.62 -8.41
CA THR A 309 11.81 -16.46 -7.07
C THR A 309 10.50 -15.66 -7.07
N LEU A 310 10.35 -14.70 -7.99
CA LEU A 310 9.13 -13.88 -8.07
C LEU A 310 7.95 -14.74 -8.51
N CYS A 311 8.14 -15.56 -9.55
CA CYS A 311 7.12 -16.49 -10.01
C CYS A 311 6.66 -17.45 -8.89
N ASP A 312 7.60 -17.98 -8.11
CA ASP A 312 7.28 -18.83 -6.94
C ASP A 312 6.44 -18.09 -5.90
N CYS A 313 6.81 -16.84 -5.60
CA CYS A 313 6.10 -15.97 -4.66
C CYS A 313 4.66 -15.68 -5.08
N ASP A 314 4.48 -15.31 -6.34
CA ASP A 314 3.17 -14.91 -6.88
C ASP A 314 2.22 -16.10 -6.96
N GLN A 315 2.76 -17.27 -7.31
CA GLN A 315 2.01 -18.53 -7.30
C GLN A 315 1.60 -18.94 -5.88
N ALA A 316 2.47 -18.75 -4.89
CA ALA A 316 2.20 -19.13 -3.51
C ALA A 316 1.19 -18.20 -2.82
N SER A 317 0.96 -16.99 -3.34
CA SER A 317 0.22 -15.95 -2.63
C SER A 317 -0.47 -14.96 -3.56
N ALA A 318 -1.75 -15.22 -3.88
CA ALA A 318 -2.57 -14.36 -4.74
C ALA A 318 -2.65 -12.89 -4.27
N TRP A 319 -2.54 -12.63 -2.96
CA TRP A 319 -2.56 -11.26 -2.42
C TRP A 319 -1.39 -10.40 -2.91
N ARG A 320 -0.27 -11.00 -3.34
CA ARG A 320 0.92 -10.26 -3.79
C ARG A 320 0.62 -9.40 -5.02
N ASN A 321 -0.20 -9.92 -5.93
CA ASN A 321 -0.70 -9.20 -7.09
C ASN A 321 -2.14 -8.70 -6.86
N HIS A 322 -2.51 -8.40 -5.60
CA HIS A 322 -3.84 -7.90 -5.23
C HIS A 322 -4.99 -8.76 -5.79
N TYR A 323 -4.78 -10.08 -5.89
CA TYR A 323 -5.71 -11.05 -6.46
C TYR A 323 -6.03 -10.79 -7.95
N ARG A 324 -5.27 -9.96 -8.67
CA ARG A 324 -5.49 -9.68 -10.10
C ARG A 324 -5.29 -10.90 -10.99
N THR A 325 -4.43 -11.83 -10.59
CA THR A 325 -4.20 -13.09 -11.30
C THR A 325 -5.29 -14.13 -11.07
N ASP A 326 -6.05 -14.00 -9.97
CA ASP A 326 -7.18 -14.88 -9.63
C ASP A 326 -8.29 -14.08 -8.90
N PRO A 327 -9.04 -13.23 -9.63
CA PRO A 327 -9.99 -12.30 -9.03
C PRO A 327 -11.09 -12.97 -8.21
N ASP A 328 -11.47 -14.20 -8.58
CA ASP A 328 -12.52 -14.99 -7.90
C ASP A 328 -12.14 -15.38 -6.47
N THR A 329 -10.86 -15.32 -6.12
CA THR A 329 -10.37 -15.59 -4.77
C THR A 329 -10.37 -14.36 -3.85
N HIS A 330 -10.69 -13.17 -4.38
CA HIS A 330 -10.62 -11.94 -3.60
C HIS A 330 -11.49 -12.00 -2.33
N PRO A 331 -10.95 -11.70 -1.13
CA PRO A 331 -11.68 -11.84 0.14
C PRO A 331 -12.99 -11.05 0.23
N ALA A 332 -13.09 -9.91 -0.47
CA ALA A 332 -14.32 -9.10 -0.51
C ALA A 332 -15.52 -9.85 -1.12
N LEU A 333 -15.31 -10.81 -2.03
CA LEU A 333 -16.38 -11.58 -2.66
C LEU A 333 -17.18 -12.44 -1.65
N LYS A 334 -16.57 -12.72 -0.48
CA LYS A 334 -17.18 -13.45 0.63
C LYS A 334 -18.05 -12.56 1.53
N ILE A 335 -17.94 -11.24 1.39
CA ILE A 335 -18.68 -10.27 2.19
C ILE A 335 -20.00 -9.95 1.48
N ARG A 336 -21.07 -10.64 1.90
CA ARG A 336 -22.37 -10.57 1.22
C ARG A 336 -22.91 -9.15 1.05
N ARG A 337 -22.76 -8.29 2.06
CA ARG A 337 -23.28 -6.92 2.04
C ARG A 337 -22.63 -6.03 1.00
N LEU A 338 -21.47 -6.40 0.45
CA LEU A 338 -20.79 -5.57 -0.54
C LEU A 338 -21.49 -5.64 -1.89
N ARG A 339 -22.09 -6.76 -2.28
CA ARG A 339 -22.63 -6.94 -3.64
C ARG A 339 -23.69 -5.89 -3.97
N GLN A 340 -23.38 -5.02 -4.94
CA GLN A 340 -24.24 -3.94 -5.42
C GLN A 340 -24.80 -3.04 -4.31
N LYS A 341 -24.07 -2.91 -3.19
CA LYS A 341 -24.50 -2.16 -2.00
C LYS A 341 -24.96 -0.74 -2.32
N PHE A 342 -24.27 -0.08 -3.25
CA PHE A 342 -24.49 1.32 -3.62
C PHE A 342 -25.25 1.48 -4.94
N THR A 343 -25.88 0.40 -5.43
CA THR A 343 -26.79 0.46 -6.58
C THR A 343 -28.21 0.66 -6.06
N PRO A 344 -28.89 1.76 -6.43
CA PRO A 344 -30.29 1.96 -6.07
C PRO A 344 -31.17 0.79 -6.54
N SER A 345 -32.14 0.38 -5.72
CA SER A 345 -33.06 -0.70 -6.10
C SER A 345 -34.02 -0.32 -7.22
N ASP A 346 -34.23 0.97 -7.48
CA ASP A 346 -35.04 1.52 -8.56
C ASP A 346 -34.18 2.40 -9.49
N PRO A 347 -34.32 2.30 -10.83
CA PRO A 347 -33.55 3.13 -11.74
C PRO A 347 -33.88 4.62 -11.54
N PRO A 348 -32.90 5.53 -11.70
CA PRO A 348 -33.19 6.97 -11.65
C PRO A 348 -34.27 7.28 -12.68
N SER A 349 -35.34 7.95 -12.26
CA SER A 349 -36.40 8.41 -13.15
C SER A 349 -35.78 9.27 -14.24
N LYS A 350 -35.90 8.83 -15.49
CA LYS A 350 -35.37 9.52 -16.68
C LYS A 350 -35.96 10.91 -16.87
#